data_AF-R9M072-F1
#
_entry.id   AF-R9M072-F1
#
_cell.length_a   1.000
_cell.length_b   1.000
_cell.length_c   1.000
_cell.angle_alpha   90.00
_cell.angle_beta   90.00
_cell.angle_gamma   90.00
#
_symmetry.space_group_name_H-M   'P 1'
#
loop_
_entity.id
_entity.type
_entity.pdbx_description
1 polymer ?
#
loop_
_entity_poly.entity_id
_entity_poly.type
_entity_poly.pdbx_seq_one_letter_code
_entity_poly.pdbx_strand_id
1 'polypeptide(L)'
;MKVQSSIQYYPPRTSVKEQEKKTQNPVSLSADEQRKNLLSQLKEQEEAREKSQAQMMQAAMGKSSGGKVSVSTSSQNSVGELATMLANAQSTMDVQRVISKGMMALAGLKMAQPLAEGKQKNKITAQIRRIEKLLKRSRNKIRHLNKEAELERKQKKAEKAQEEQKAHAQREELKSRRNKRRRDETRYAQKEVSRDAQERQEAMLEGMAGAVGGSSPAVAPVAAPVASAPVAAEVPVGADMAAADVPAVSMDISV
;
A
#
# COMPACT_ATOMS: atom_id res chain seq x y z
N MET A 1 -2.86 -15.31 70.34
CA MET A 1 -3.19 -14.76 69.01
C MET A 1 -2.46 -13.43 68.86
N LYS A 2 -1.47 -13.33 67.97
CA LYS A 2 -0.68 -12.11 67.72
C LYS A 2 -1.17 -11.49 66.41
N VAL A 3 -1.73 -10.28 66.49
CA VAL A 3 -2.15 -9.51 65.32
C VAL A 3 -0.95 -8.68 64.86
N GLN A 4 -0.50 -8.91 63.63
CA GLN A 4 0.53 -8.10 62.98
C GLN A 4 -0.13 -6.85 62.39
N SER A 5 0.20 -5.66 62.88
CA SER A 5 -0.08 -4.39 62.20
C SER A 5 1.20 -3.89 61.53
N SER A 6 1.34 -4.12 60.22
CA SER A 6 2.43 -3.57 59.43
C SER A 6 2.17 -2.10 59.10
N ILE A 7 2.79 -1.19 59.83
CA ILE A 7 2.85 0.23 59.47
C ILE A 7 3.82 0.36 58.29
N GLN A 8 3.30 0.75 57.13
CA GLN A 8 4.14 1.14 55.99
C GLN A 8 4.78 2.51 56.27
N TYR A 9 6.10 2.52 56.38
CA TYR A 9 6.91 3.73 56.52
C TYR A 9 7.35 4.24 55.14
N TYR A 10 6.89 5.42 54.75
CA TYR A 10 7.41 6.13 53.56
C TYR A 10 8.57 7.05 53.97
N PRO A 11 9.77 6.91 53.39
CA PRO A 11 10.86 7.86 53.65
C PRO A 11 10.63 9.20 52.92
N PRO A 12 11.12 10.32 53.48
CA PRO A 12 10.94 11.65 52.89
C PRO A 12 11.80 11.84 51.64
N ARG A 13 11.26 12.57 50.65
CA ARG A 13 11.98 13.01 49.45
C ARG A 13 13.15 13.92 49.84
N THR A 14 14.36 13.39 49.79
CA THR A 14 15.59 14.20 49.78
C THR A 14 15.79 14.82 48.40
N SER A 15 15.74 16.15 48.35
CA SER A 15 16.30 16.96 47.26
C SER A 15 17.82 16.77 47.22
N VAL A 16 18.35 16.26 46.11
CA VAL A 16 19.79 16.24 45.83
C VAL A 16 20.01 16.89 44.47
N LYS A 17 20.67 18.05 44.51
CA LYS A 17 21.30 18.73 43.40
C LYS A 17 22.42 17.86 42.80
N GLU A 18 22.65 18.08 41.51
CA GLU A 18 23.93 17.91 40.81
C GLU A 18 24.56 16.52 40.81
N GLN A 19 24.20 15.75 39.77
CA GLN A 19 25.21 15.00 39.03
C GLN A 19 25.06 15.34 37.54
N GLU A 20 25.97 16.19 37.07
CA GLU A 20 26.22 16.44 35.65
C GLU A 20 26.59 15.12 34.96
N LYS A 21 25.65 14.56 34.21
CA LYS A 21 25.98 13.65 33.10
C LYS A 21 25.71 14.40 31.81
N LYS A 22 26.81 14.78 31.14
CA LYS A 22 26.87 15.16 29.72
C LYS A 22 26.09 14.14 28.88
N THR A 23 24.82 14.40 28.64
CA THR A 23 24.11 13.87 27.48
C THR A 23 24.36 14.84 26.35
N GLN A 24 25.38 14.56 25.54
CA GLN A 24 25.49 15.15 24.22
C GLN A 24 24.23 14.78 23.44
N ASN A 25 23.42 15.79 23.11
CA ASN A 25 22.43 15.73 22.05
C ASN A 25 23.08 15.12 20.79
N PRO A 26 22.55 14.05 20.17
CA PRO A 26 22.86 13.80 18.78
C PRO A 26 22.20 14.94 18.00
N VAL A 27 23.03 15.88 17.54
CA VAL A 27 22.67 16.95 16.63
C VAL A 27 21.82 16.34 15.51
N SER A 28 20.56 16.75 15.44
CA SER A 28 19.71 16.49 14.28
C SER A 28 20.37 17.18 13.09
N LEU A 29 21.14 16.42 12.32
CA LEU A 29 21.74 16.88 11.06
C LEU A 29 20.64 17.52 10.24
N SER A 30 20.87 18.77 9.80
CA SER A 30 19.95 19.46 8.89
C SER A 30 19.74 18.57 7.66
N ALA A 31 18.53 18.60 7.07
CA ALA A 31 18.22 17.83 5.86
C ALA A 31 19.24 18.06 4.73
N ASP A 32 19.90 19.21 4.73
CA ASP A 32 20.96 19.57 3.78
C ASP A 32 22.29 18.85 4.05
N GLU A 33 22.64 18.62 5.32
CA GLU A 33 23.83 17.85 5.70
C GLU A 33 23.65 16.36 5.40
N GLN A 34 22.44 15.83 5.63
CA GLN A 34 22.08 14.46 5.25
C GLN A 34 22.18 14.26 3.73
N ARG A 35 21.69 15.24 2.94
CA ARG A 35 21.82 15.23 1.47
C ARG A 35 23.26 15.31 1.02
N LYS A 36 24.07 16.17 1.64
CA LYS A 36 25.50 16.30 1.30
C LYS A 36 26.28 15.02 1.59
N ASN A 37 25.97 14.34 2.71
CA ASN A 37 26.59 13.07 3.07
C ASN A 37 26.19 11.92 2.13
N LEU A 38 24.92 11.87 1.72
CA LEU A 38 24.43 10.94 0.69
C LEU A 38 25.12 11.18 -0.67
N LEU A 39 25.30 12.43 -1.07
CA LEU A 39 26.00 12.79 -2.30
C LEU A 39 27.48 12.42 -2.27
N SER A 40 28.17 12.63 -1.14
CA SER A 40 29.57 12.20 -1.00
C SER A 40 29.71 10.68 -1.06
N GLN A 41 28.79 9.92 -0.44
CA GLN A 41 28.79 8.46 -0.53
C GLN A 41 28.51 7.95 -1.95
N LEU A 42 27.60 8.61 -2.68
CA LEU A 42 27.34 8.25 -4.08
C LEU A 42 28.55 8.54 -4.98
N LYS A 43 29.22 9.67 -4.77
CA LYS A 43 30.41 10.05 -5.53
C LYS A 43 31.58 9.10 -5.26
N GLU A 44 31.81 8.72 -4.00
CA GLU A 44 32.82 7.74 -3.63
C GLU A 44 32.53 6.34 -4.22
N GLN A 45 31.25 5.94 -4.24
CA GLN A 45 30.82 4.68 -4.86
C GLN A 45 30.97 4.71 -6.40
N GLU A 46 30.76 5.86 -7.03
CA GLU A 46 30.96 6.06 -8.47
C GLU A 46 32.45 6.01 -8.84
N GLU A 47 33.31 6.72 -8.10
CA GLU A 47 34.77 6.68 -8.28
C GLU A 47 35.34 5.27 -8.03
N ALA A 48 34.82 4.54 -7.04
CA ALA A 48 35.20 3.14 -6.81
C ALA A 48 34.77 2.22 -7.95
N ARG A 49 33.58 2.44 -8.53
CA ARG A 49 33.10 1.70 -9.70
C ARG A 49 33.93 2.01 -10.94
N GLU A 50 34.24 3.28 -11.19
CA GLU A 50 35.05 3.72 -12.31
C GLU A 50 36.48 3.14 -12.22
N LYS A 51 37.10 3.17 -11.04
CA LYS A 51 38.40 2.52 -10.79
C LYS A 51 38.34 1.00 -11.03
N SER A 52 37.29 0.32 -10.57
CA SER A 52 37.13 -1.13 -10.82
C SER A 52 36.90 -1.44 -12.30
N GLN A 53 36.17 -0.58 -13.01
CA GLN A 53 35.88 -0.73 -14.43
C GLN A 53 37.13 -0.46 -15.27
N ALA A 54 37.90 0.57 -14.93
CA ALA A 54 39.18 0.88 -15.55
C ALA A 54 40.20 -0.23 -15.30
N GLN A 55 40.26 -0.80 -14.09
CA GLN A 55 41.13 -1.93 -13.76
C GLN A 55 40.74 -3.20 -14.55
N MET A 56 39.43 -3.48 -14.70
CA MET A 56 38.95 -4.54 -15.58
C MET A 56 39.30 -4.30 -17.05
N MET A 57 39.19 -3.06 -17.53
CA MET A 57 39.51 -2.70 -18.91
C MET A 57 41.01 -2.80 -19.18
N GLN A 58 41.85 -2.41 -18.22
CA GLN A 58 43.31 -2.51 -18.30
C GLN A 58 43.79 -3.96 -18.20
N ALA A 59 43.15 -4.79 -17.37
CA ALA A 59 43.39 -6.24 -17.32
C ALA A 59 42.97 -6.94 -18.62
N ALA A 60 41.91 -6.47 -19.29
CA ALA A 60 41.50 -6.98 -20.60
C ALA A 60 42.44 -6.55 -21.74
N MET A 61 43.22 -5.48 -21.55
CA MET A 61 44.16 -4.93 -22.55
C MET A 61 45.63 -5.36 -22.31
N GLY A 62 45.91 -6.07 -21.21
CA GLY A 62 47.27 -6.38 -20.76
C GLY A 62 47.86 -7.66 -21.35
N LYS A 63 48.88 -7.47 -22.20
CA LYS A 63 49.99 -8.40 -22.56
C LYS A 63 49.83 -9.24 -23.84
N SER A 64 50.05 -8.58 -24.99
CA SER A 64 50.54 -9.26 -26.21
C SER A 64 51.89 -8.67 -26.63
N SER A 65 52.99 -9.32 -26.23
CA SER A 65 54.33 -9.06 -26.75
C SER A 65 54.49 -9.76 -28.10
N GLY A 66 54.90 -8.99 -29.12
CA GLY A 66 55.49 -9.39 -30.40
C GLY A 66 55.26 -10.82 -30.90
N GLY A 67 54.36 -10.97 -31.88
CA GLY A 67 54.24 -12.18 -32.69
C GLY A 67 52.81 -12.44 -33.11
N LYS A 68 52.50 -12.17 -34.40
CA LYS A 68 51.24 -12.44 -35.11
C LYS A 68 49.97 -12.11 -34.32
N VAL A 69 49.23 -11.09 -34.76
CA VAL A 69 47.89 -10.79 -34.24
C VAL A 69 46.95 -11.97 -34.55
N SER A 70 47.01 -13.01 -33.72
CA SER A 70 45.91 -13.93 -33.50
C SER A 70 44.82 -13.06 -32.89
N VAL A 71 43.84 -12.68 -33.69
CA VAL A 71 42.56 -12.17 -33.19
C VAL A 71 41.96 -13.32 -32.39
N SER A 72 42.34 -13.40 -31.12
CA SER A 72 41.76 -14.32 -30.17
C SER A 72 40.31 -13.89 -30.03
N THR A 73 39.44 -14.54 -30.79
CA THR A 73 37.98 -14.54 -30.62
C THR A 73 37.57 -15.21 -29.29
N SER A 74 38.48 -15.30 -28.32
CA SER A 74 38.25 -15.61 -26.92
C SER A 74 37.53 -14.45 -26.24
N SER A 75 36.45 -13.96 -26.84
CA SER A 75 35.44 -13.28 -26.06
C SER A 75 34.99 -14.29 -25.01
N GLN A 76 35.26 -14.00 -23.74
CA GLN A 76 34.82 -14.69 -22.52
C GLN A 76 33.29 -14.84 -22.41
N ASN A 77 32.57 -14.65 -23.52
CA ASN A 77 31.13 -14.63 -23.66
C ASN A 77 30.79 -15.42 -24.93
N SER A 78 30.95 -16.75 -24.88
CA SER A 78 30.46 -17.62 -25.96
C SER A 78 28.97 -17.40 -26.13
N VAL A 79 28.47 -17.49 -27.37
CA VAL A 79 27.01 -17.39 -27.63
C VAL A 79 26.23 -18.47 -26.88
N GLY A 80 26.84 -19.64 -26.68
CA GLY A 80 26.25 -20.73 -25.89
C GLY A 80 26.09 -20.33 -24.42
N GLU A 81 27.11 -19.72 -23.83
CA GLU A 81 27.10 -19.24 -22.45
C GLU A 81 26.12 -18.09 -22.23
N LEU A 82 26.05 -17.15 -23.18
CA LEU A 82 25.05 -16.09 -23.12
C LEU A 82 23.62 -16.65 -23.21
N ALA A 83 23.42 -17.74 -23.95
CA ALA A 83 22.13 -18.41 -24.06
C ALA A 83 21.76 -19.17 -22.78
N THR A 84 22.71 -19.85 -22.13
CA THR A 84 22.46 -20.51 -20.83
C THR A 84 22.20 -19.48 -19.74
N MET A 85 22.95 -18.38 -19.71
CA MET A 85 22.70 -17.26 -18.80
C MET A 85 21.34 -16.63 -19.04
N LEU A 86 20.92 -16.47 -20.30
CA LEU A 86 19.58 -16.00 -20.63
C LEU A 86 18.49 -16.97 -20.16
N ALA A 87 18.71 -18.28 -20.29
CA ALA A 87 17.74 -19.29 -19.85
C ALA A 87 17.53 -19.21 -18.34
N ASN A 88 18.62 -19.13 -17.58
CA ASN A 88 18.61 -19.08 -16.12
C ASN A 88 18.22 -17.71 -15.54
N ALA A 89 18.23 -16.64 -16.34
CA ALA A 89 17.84 -15.31 -15.89
C ALA A 89 16.36 -15.26 -15.46
N GLN A 90 16.09 -15.05 -14.17
CA GLN A 90 14.73 -14.93 -13.65
C GLN A 90 14.26 -13.47 -13.58
N SER A 91 15.19 -12.52 -13.40
CA SER A 91 14.86 -11.11 -13.28
C SER A 91 15.11 -10.34 -14.58
N THR A 92 14.42 -9.20 -14.73
CA THR A 92 14.67 -8.26 -15.83
C THR A 92 16.10 -7.71 -15.81
N MET A 93 16.67 -7.49 -14.63
CA MET A 93 18.07 -7.06 -14.48
C MET A 93 19.06 -8.11 -14.98
N ASP A 94 18.82 -9.40 -14.69
CA ASP A 94 19.70 -10.46 -15.17
C ASP A 94 19.65 -10.57 -16.69
N VAL A 95 18.46 -10.42 -17.28
CA VAL A 95 18.32 -10.34 -18.74
C VAL A 95 19.05 -9.12 -19.31
N GLN A 96 19.01 -7.96 -18.62
CA GLN A 96 19.76 -6.77 -19.03
C GLN A 96 21.28 -6.98 -18.96
N ARG A 97 21.80 -7.67 -17.94
CA ARG A 97 23.22 -8.05 -17.86
C ARG A 97 23.64 -8.91 -19.05
N VAL A 98 22.81 -9.88 -19.44
CA VAL A 98 23.04 -10.71 -20.64
C VAL A 98 23.03 -9.86 -21.91
N ILE A 99 22.12 -8.89 -22.01
CA ILE A 99 22.06 -7.96 -23.14
C ILE A 99 23.35 -7.15 -23.24
N SER A 100 23.86 -6.58 -22.14
CA SER A 100 25.10 -5.81 -22.13
C SER A 100 26.30 -6.65 -22.58
N LYS A 101 26.44 -7.87 -22.04
CA LYS A 101 27.49 -8.81 -22.48
C LYS A 101 27.36 -9.18 -23.96
N GLY A 102 26.13 -9.44 -24.42
CA GLY A 102 25.83 -9.73 -25.81
C GLY A 102 26.14 -8.57 -26.75
N MET A 103 25.87 -7.33 -26.33
CA MET A 103 26.20 -6.12 -27.09
C MET A 103 27.71 -5.89 -27.19
N MET A 104 28.46 -6.10 -26.09
CA MET A 104 29.93 -6.04 -26.11
C MET A 104 30.52 -7.10 -27.05
N ALA A 105 30.02 -8.34 -26.99
CA ALA A 105 30.44 -9.41 -27.89
C ALA A 105 30.09 -9.10 -29.35
N LEU A 106 28.92 -8.53 -29.62
CA LEU A 106 28.52 -8.07 -30.96
C LEU A 106 29.46 -6.99 -31.48
N ALA A 107 29.81 -5.99 -30.66
CA ALA A 107 30.72 -4.92 -31.03
C ALA A 107 32.11 -5.48 -31.37
N GLY A 108 32.67 -6.35 -30.51
CA GLY A 108 33.96 -7.00 -30.77
C GLY A 108 33.98 -7.79 -32.07
N LEU A 109 32.92 -8.56 -32.36
CA LEU A 109 32.82 -9.32 -33.61
C LEU A 109 32.67 -8.43 -34.84
N LYS A 110 31.92 -7.32 -34.74
CA LYS A 110 31.79 -6.36 -35.85
C LYS A 110 33.10 -5.64 -36.14
N MET A 111 33.90 -5.35 -35.12
CA MET A 111 35.25 -4.78 -35.29
C MET A 111 36.25 -5.80 -35.84
N ALA A 112 36.13 -7.08 -35.48
CA ALA A 112 36.98 -8.15 -36.00
C ALA A 112 36.61 -8.60 -37.43
N GLN A 113 35.35 -8.41 -37.84
CA GLN A 113 34.86 -8.81 -39.16
C GLN A 113 35.67 -8.26 -40.36
N PRO A 114 36.01 -6.96 -40.44
CA PRO A 114 36.81 -6.43 -41.55
C PRO A 114 38.25 -6.95 -41.55
N LEU A 115 38.77 -7.37 -40.40
CA LEU A 115 40.12 -7.91 -40.25
C LEU A 115 40.20 -9.42 -40.55
N ALA A 116 39.06 -10.08 -40.77
CA ALA A 116 38.98 -11.52 -40.95
C ALA A 116 38.82 -11.90 -42.42
N GLU A 117 39.64 -12.84 -42.88
CA GLU A 117 39.63 -13.32 -44.27
C GLU A 117 39.06 -14.75 -44.40
N GLY A 118 38.54 -15.06 -45.59
CA GLY A 118 38.09 -16.40 -45.99
C GLY A 118 37.09 -17.05 -45.02
N LYS A 119 37.41 -18.28 -44.56
CA LYS A 119 36.54 -19.09 -43.68
C LYS A 119 36.24 -18.42 -42.33
N GLN A 120 37.12 -17.57 -41.82
CA GLN A 120 36.93 -16.90 -40.53
C GLN A 120 35.86 -15.81 -40.61
N LYS A 121 35.81 -15.08 -41.72
CA LYS A 121 34.74 -14.10 -41.99
C LYS A 121 33.35 -14.74 -41.89
N ASN A 122 33.17 -15.92 -42.48
CA ASN A 122 31.90 -16.66 -42.43
C ASN A 122 31.52 -17.09 -41.00
N LYS A 123 32.49 -17.54 -40.20
CA LYS A 123 32.28 -17.89 -38.77
C LYS A 123 31.86 -16.67 -37.95
N ILE A 124 32.54 -15.54 -38.12
CA ILE A 124 32.23 -14.28 -37.44
C ILE A 124 30.83 -13.79 -37.84
N THR A 125 30.49 -13.79 -39.13
CA THR A 125 29.15 -13.42 -39.61
C THR A 125 28.07 -14.35 -39.04
N ALA A 126 28.31 -15.66 -38.98
CA ALA A 126 27.39 -16.61 -38.36
C ALA A 126 27.21 -16.32 -36.85
N GLN A 127 28.29 -15.97 -36.15
CA GLN A 127 28.26 -15.64 -34.73
C GLN A 127 27.50 -14.32 -34.47
N ILE A 128 27.73 -13.29 -35.29
CA ILE A 128 26.97 -12.02 -35.26
C ILE A 128 25.47 -12.31 -35.37
N ARG A 129 25.04 -13.08 -36.38
CA ARG A 129 23.62 -13.45 -36.57
C ARG A 129 23.04 -14.18 -35.36
N ARG A 130 23.81 -15.08 -34.73
CA ARG A 130 23.35 -15.80 -33.52
C ARG A 130 23.21 -14.86 -32.32
N ILE A 131 24.14 -13.93 -32.11
CA ILE A 131 24.04 -12.94 -31.03
C ILE A 131 22.86 -11.99 -31.27
N GLU A 132 22.64 -11.53 -32.50
CA GLU A 132 21.48 -10.68 -32.82
C GLU A 132 20.15 -11.39 -32.55
N LYS A 133 20.05 -12.69 -32.89
CA LYS A 133 18.88 -13.51 -32.54
C LYS A 133 18.73 -13.65 -31.02
N LEU A 134 19.84 -13.85 -30.29
CA LEU A 134 19.81 -13.92 -28.84
C LEU A 134 19.32 -12.61 -28.21
N LEU A 135 19.82 -11.46 -28.68
CA LEU A 135 19.37 -10.14 -28.22
C LEU A 135 17.87 -9.90 -28.49
N LYS A 136 17.36 -10.34 -29.64
CA LYS A 136 15.91 -10.32 -29.93
C LYS A 136 15.14 -11.18 -28.92
N ARG A 137 15.63 -12.39 -28.61
CA ARG A 137 15.02 -13.28 -27.61
C ARG A 137 15.07 -12.67 -26.21
N SER A 138 16.17 -12.04 -25.82
CA SER A 138 16.30 -11.33 -24.53
C SER A 138 15.27 -10.22 -24.39
N ARG A 139 15.06 -9.41 -25.43
CA ARG A 139 14.02 -8.36 -25.44
C ARG A 139 12.62 -8.95 -25.30
N ASN A 140 12.35 -10.07 -25.97
CA ASN A 140 11.06 -10.76 -25.80
C ASN A 140 10.89 -11.28 -24.37
N LYS A 141 11.95 -11.87 -23.78
CA LYS A 141 11.93 -12.34 -22.39
C LYS A 141 11.60 -11.22 -21.40
N ILE A 142 12.14 -10.01 -21.58
CA ILE A 142 11.77 -8.84 -20.76
C ILE A 142 10.27 -8.55 -20.84
N ARG A 143 9.67 -8.60 -22.03
CA ARG A 143 8.23 -8.37 -22.19
C ARG A 143 7.39 -9.44 -21.47
N HIS A 144 7.82 -10.70 -21.53
CA HIS A 144 7.15 -11.79 -20.82
C HIS A 144 7.24 -11.61 -19.30
N LEU A 145 8.44 -11.36 -18.78
CA LEU A 145 8.65 -11.11 -17.34
C LEU A 145 7.83 -9.91 -16.83
N ASN A 146 7.73 -8.83 -17.63
CA ASN A 146 6.90 -7.68 -17.26
C ASN A 146 5.40 -8.03 -17.22
N LYS A 147 4.93 -8.86 -18.16
CA LYS A 147 3.54 -9.32 -18.19
C LYS A 147 3.22 -10.27 -17.04
N GLU A 148 4.14 -11.17 -16.71
CA GLU A 148 4.05 -12.05 -15.54
C GLU A 148 3.93 -11.22 -14.25
N ALA A 149 4.83 -10.25 -14.05
CA ALA A 149 4.79 -9.37 -12.89
C ALA A 149 3.51 -8.52 -12.81
N GLU A 150 2.95 -8.09 -13.95
CA GLU A 150 1.67 -7.38 -14.00
C GLU A 150 0.51 -8.28 -13.56
N LEU A 151 0.49 -9.53 -14.04
CA LEU A 151 -0.53 -10.51 -13.66
C LEU A 151 -0.47 -10.84 -12.17
N GLU A 152 0.72 -11.05 -11.61
CA GLU A 152 0.91 -11.26 -10.16
C GLU A 152 0.38 -10.07 -9.33
N ARG A 153 0.66 -8.83 -9.77
CA ARG A 153 0.14 -7.64 -9.10
C ARG A 153 -1.38 -7.56 -9.17
N LYS A 154 -1.99 -7.91 -10.31
CA LYS A 154 -3.44 -7.94 -10.47
C LYS A 154 -4.08 -8.99 -9.57
N GLN A 155 -3.50 -10.20 -9.51
CA GLN A 155 -3.96 -11.27 -8.62
C GLN A 155 -3.90 -10.82 -7.16
N LYS A 156 -2.76 -10.31 -6.71
CA LYS A 156 -2.58 -9.82 -5.34
C LYS A 156 -3.54 -8.67 -4.99
N LYS A 157 -3.83 -7.79 -5.94
CA LYS A 157 -4.81 -6.70 -5.75
C LYS A 157 -6.24 -7.25 -5.66
N ALA A 158 -6.59 -8.22 -6.50
CA ALA A 158 -7.91 -8.85 -6.48
C ALA A 158 -8.14 -9.64 -5.18
N GLU A 159 -7.13 -10.39 -4.72
CA GLU A 159 -7.17 -11.12 -3.45
C GLU A 159 -7.43 -10.18 -2.26
N LYS A 160 -6.63 -9.10 -2.15
CA LYS A 160 -6.83 -8.07 -1.12
C LYS A 160 -8.21 -7.42 -1.19
N ALA A 161 -8.68 -7.08 -2.40
CA ALA A 161 -10.00 -6.49 -2.57
C ALA A 161 -11.12 -7.44 -2.12
N GLN A 162 -10.99 -8.74 -2.39
CA GLN A 162 -11.96 -9.73 -1.90
C GLN A 162 -11.93 -9.86 -0.38
N GLU A 163 -10.75 -9.87 0.24
CA GLU A 163 -10.61 -9.88 1.69
C GLU A 163 -11.23 -8.64 2.34
N GLU A 164 -10.95 -7.45 1.78
CA GLU A 164 -11.52 -6.18 2.23
C GLU A 164 -13.05 -6.16 2.09
N GLN A 165 -13.59 -6.67 0.98
CA GLN A 165 -15.05 -6.78 0.79
C GLN A 165 -15.69 -7.71 1.82
N LYS A 166 -15.08 -8.88 2.08
CA LYS A 166 -15.56 -9.82 3.12
C LYS A 166 -15.51 -9.18 4.51
N ALA A 167 -14.41 -8.50 4.83
CA ALA A 167 -14.27 -7.80 6.11
C ALA A 167 -15.28 -6.64 6.24
N HIS A 168 -15.52 -5.89 5.17
CA HIS A 168 -16.51 -4.81 5.14
C HIS A 168 -17.93 -5.35 5.33
N ALA A 169 -18.30 -6.43 4.65
CA ALA A 169 -19.60 -7.08 4.81
C ALA A 169 -19.85 -7.51 6.26
N GLN A 170 -18.86 -8.14 6.91
CA GLN A 170 -18.95 -8.54 8.32
C GLN A 170 -19.07 -7.33 9.27
N ARG A 171 -18.34 -6.24 8.99
CA ARG A 171 -18.44 -4.99 9.77
C ARG A 171 -19.83 -4.37 9.67
N GLU A 172 -20.39 -4.29 8.47
CA GLU A 172 -21.74 -3.77 8.27
C GLU A 172 -22.80 -4.68 8.90
N GLU A 173 -22.64 -6.00 8.86
CA GLU A 173 -23.53 -6.92 9.59
C GLU A 173 -23.49 -6.63 11.10
N LEU A 174 -22.31 -6.54 11.72
CA LEU A 174 -22.18 -6.21 13.14
C LEU A 174 -22.76 -4.84 13.48
N LYS A 175 -22.55 -3.84 12.62
CA LYS A 175 -23.09 -2.50 12.79
C LYS A 175 -24.62 -2.51 12.72
N SER A 176 -25.20 -3.23 11.77
CA SER A 176 -26.65 -3.38 11.65
C SER A 176 -27.26 -4.05 12.89
N ARG A 177 -26.63 -5.13 13.40
CA ARG A 177 -27.05 -5.81 14.64
C ARG A 177 -26.97 -4.89 15.85
N ARG A 178 -25.87 -4.14 16.00
CA ARG A 178 -25.68 -3.16 17.09
C ARG A 178 -26.72 -2.04 17.02
N ASN A 179 -27.00 -1.54 15.81
CA ASN A 179 -27.98 -0.47 15.60
C ASN A 179 -29.39 -0.96 15.88
N LYS A 180 -29.75 -2.19 15.46
CA LYS A 180 -31.03 -2.81 15.79
C LYS A 180 -31.21 -2.89 17.30
N ARG A 181 -30.23 -3.47 18.02
CA ARG A 181 -30.25 -3.54 19.48
C ARG A 181 -30.44 -2.17 20.13
N ARG A 182 -29.66 -1.16 19.72
CA ARG A 182 -29.79 0.21 20.25
C ARG A 182 -31.19 0.79 20.02
N ARG A 183 -31.76 0.61 18.82
CA ARG A 183 -33.12 1.08 18.51
C ARG A 183 -34.16 0.39 19.39
N ASP A 184 -34.04 -0.92 19.58
CA ASP A 184 -34.96 -1.71 20.40
C ASP A 184 -34.87 -1.29 21.88
N GLU A 185 -33.66 -1.10 22.42
CA GLU A 185 -33.42 -0.62 23.79
C GLU A 185 -33.95 0.82 23.98
N THR A 186 -33.67 1.74 23.06
CA THR A 186 -34.20 3.11 23.12
C THR A 186 -35.73 3.12 23.04
N ARG A 187 -36.33 2.29 22.18
CA ARG A 187 -37.79 2.19 22.07
C ARG A 187 -38.41 1.64 23.36
N TYR A 188 -37.76 0.67 24.00
CA TYR A 188 -38.22 0.15 25.29
C TYR A 188 -38.13 1.23 26.37
N ALA A 189 -36.98 1.90 26.50
CA ALA A 189 -36.81 2.99 27.46
C ALA A 189 -37.84 4.11 27.26
N GLN A 190 -38.14 4.49 26.02
CA GLN A 190 -39.18 5.50 25.73
C GLN A 190 -40.58 5.05 26.13
N LYS A 191 -40.92 3.77 25.95
CA LYS A 191 -42.21 3.20 26.40
C LYS A 191 -42.33 3.27 27.91
N GLU A 192 -41.29 2.88 28.65
CA GLU A 192 -41.30 2.93 30.11
C GLU A 192 -41.36 4.37 30.63
N VAL A 193 -40.60 5.31 30.05
CA VAL A 193 -40.70 6.74 30.42
C VAL A 193 -42.10 7.30 30.15
N SER A 194 -42.75 6.87 29.05
CA SER A 194 -44.12 7.28 28.74
C SER A 194 -45.13 6.66 29.70
N ARG A 195 -44.93 5.40 30.09
CA ARG A 195 -45.73 4.71 31.09
C ARG A 195 -45.60 5.35 32.46
N ASP A 196 -44.38 5.66 32.91
CA ASP A 196 -44.14 6.42 34.15
C ASP A 196 -44.83 7.78 34.12
N ALA A 197 -44.84 8.46 32.97
CA ALA A 197 -45.53 9.73 32.81
C ALA A 197 -47.06 9.56 32.90
N GLN A 198 -47.62 8.49 32.32
CA GLN A 198 -49.03 8.14 32.43
C GLN A 198 -49.41 7.77 33.86
N GLU A 199 -48.64 6.90 34.53
CA GLU A 199 -48.87 6.50 35.92
C GLU A 199 -48.76 7.71 36.87
N ARG A 200 -47.86 8.67 36.61
CA ARG A 200 -47.83 9.95 37.34
C ARG A 200 -49.04 10.82 37.08
N GLN A 201 -49.53 10.91 35.84
CA GLN A 201 -50.73 11.66 35.50
C GLN A 201 -51.97 11.03 36.15
N GLU A 202 -52.10 9.71 36.09
CA GLU A 202 -53.15 8.93 36.75
C GLU A 202 -53.11 9.13 38.26
N ALA A 203 -51.95 9.05 38.91
CA ALA A 203 -51.80 9.32 40.34
C ALA A 203 -52.17 10.76 40.73
N MET A 204 -51.91 11.76 39.86
CA MET A 204 -52.38 13.14 40.09
C MET A 204 -53.90 13.27 39.94
N LEU A 205 -54.49 12.61 38.95
CA LEU A 205 -55.94 12.56 38.73
C LEU A 205 -56.65 11.82 39.88
N GLU A 206 -56.09 10.73 40.37
CA GLU A 206 -56.61 9.98 41.52
C GLU A 206 -56.44 10.76 42.83
N GLY A 207 -55.32 11.46 43.02
CA GLY A 207 -55.15 12.39 44.14
C GLY A 207 -56.15 13.55 44.11
N MET A 208 -56.55 14.00 42.92
CA MET A 208 -57.60 15.02 42.73
C MET A 208 -59.01 14.44 42.90
N ALA A 209 -59.26 13.20 42.46
CA ALA A 209 -60.54 12.49 42.66
C ALA A 209 -60.76 12.06 44.13
N GLY A 210 -59.69 11.71 44.84
CA GLY A 210 -59.71 11.49 46.30
C GLY A 210 -59.91 12.77 47.10
N ALA A 211 -59.52 13.93 46.54
CA ALA A 211 -59.76 15.24 47.13
C ALA A 211 -61.14 15.84 46.76
N VAL A 212 -61.80 15.38 45.69
CA VAL A 212 -63.13 15.86 45.27
C VAL A 212 -64.30 15.11 45.94
N GLY A 213 -64.01 14.08 46.75
CA GLY A 213 -64.99 13.43 47.64
C GLY A 213 -65.49 14.30 48.81
N GLY A 214 -65.07 15.56 48.88
CA GLY A 214 -65.45 16.48 49.94
C GLY A 214 -65.49 17.93 49.48
N SER A 215 -66.21 18.25 48.41
CA SER A 215 -67.05 19.47 48.28
C SER A 215 -67.42 19.78 46.82
N SER A 216 -68.69 20.11 46.61
CA SER A 216 -69.23 20.87 45.47
C SER A 216 -70.36 21.75 46.03
N PRO A 217 -70.72 22.89 45.41
CA PRO A 217 -70.61 23.21 43.99
C PRO A 217 -69.92 24.58 43.69
N ALA A 218 -69.53 24.91 42.46
CA ALA A 218 -70.41 25.60 41.51
C ALA A 218 -69.83 25.64 40.08
N VAL A 219 -70.76 25.61 39.13
CA VAL A 219 -70.58 25.53 37.68
C VAL A 219 -70.53 26.94 37.09
N ALA A 220 -69.64 27.19 36.13
CA ALA A 220 -69.78 28.28 35.16
C ALA A 220 -69.32 27.77 33.78
N PRO A 221 -70.14 27.89 32.71
CA PRO A 221 -69.75 27.43 31.38
C PRO A 221 -68.97 28.54 30.66
N VAL A 222 -67.77 28.22 30.17
CA VAL A 222 -67.12 29.02 29.13
C VAL A 222 -67.01 28.15 27.88
N ALA A 223 -67.66 28.66 26.84
CA ALA A 223 -67.87 28.04 25.55
C ALA A 223 -66.56 27.70 24.83
N ALA A 224 -66.55 26.54 24.19
CA ALA A 224 -65.67 26.27 23.05
C ALA A 224 -66.05 27.19 21.88
N PRO A 225 -65.10 27.43 20.96
CA PRO A 225 -65.43 26.99 19.62
C PRO A 225 -64.27 26.25 18.91
N VAL A 226 -64.69 25.16 18.28
CA VAL A 226 -64.40 24.68 16.91
C VAL A 226 -62.94 24.46 16.45
N ALA A 227 -62.70 23.18 16.20
CA ALA A 227 -61.93 22.59 15.11
C ALA A 227 -61.46 23.53 13.98
N SER A 228 -60.16 23.45 13.69
CA SER A 228 -59.62 23.56 12.34
C SER A 228 -58.56 22.49 12.14
N ALA A 229 -58.73 21.71 11.08
CA ALA A 229 -57.85 20.64 10.62
C ALA A 229 -56.54 21.21 10.00
N PRO A 230 -55.60 20.36 9.56
CA PRO A 230 -54.16 20.64 9.57
C PRO A 230 -53.69 21.50 8.39
N VAL A 231 -52.79 22.44 8.67
CA VAL A 231 -51.93 23.04 7.63
C VAL A 231 -50.67 22.20 7.52
N ALA A 232 -50.56 21.50 6.40
CA ALA A 232 -49.34 20.89 5.92
C ALA A 232 -48.25 21.97 5.79
N ALA A 233 -47.26 21.93 6.68
CA ALA A 233 -45.98 22.56 6.43
C ALA A 233 -45.07 21.51 5.81
N GLU A 234 -44.97 21.55 4.49
CA GLU A 234 -43.94 20.83 3.75
C GLU A 234 -42.56 21.27 4.25
N VAL A 235 -41.86 20.34 4.89
CA VAL A 235 -40.40 20.40 4.98
C VAL A 235 -39.89 19.63 3.75
N PRO A 236 -39.23 20.27 2.77
CA PRO A 236 -38.58 19.53 1.71
C PRO A 236 -37.34 18.85 2.30
N VAL A 237 -37.50 17.58 2.70
CA VAL A 237 -36.39 16.62 2.82
C VAL A 237 -36.45 15.72 1.58
N GLY A 238 -35.90 16.21 0.46
CA GLY A 238 -35.46 15.40 -0.67
C GLY A 238 -33.94 15.55 -0.76
N ALA A 239 -33.14 14.57 -0.37
CA ALA A 239 -32.84 13.38 -1.17
C ALA A 239 -32.19 13.76 -2.52
N ASP A 240 -30.96 14.30 -2.47
CA ASP A 240 -30.03 14.14 -3.59
C ASP A 240 -28.98 13.10 -3.17
N MET A 241 -29.31 11.84 -3.43
CA MET A 241 -28.32 10.79 -3.52
C MET A 241 -28.72 9.85 -4.66
N ALA A 242 -27.81 9.79 -5.64
CA ALA A 242 -27.65 8.75 -6.65
C ALA A 242 -28.52 8.80 -7.91
N ALA A 243 -27.93 9.36 -8.96
CA ALA A 243 -27.84 8.67 -10.25
C ALA A 243 -26.46 8.97 -10.87
N ALA A 244 -25.45 8.22 -10.41
CA ALA A 244 -24.22 8.09 -11.17
C ALA A 244 -24.55 7.24 -12.40
N ASP A 245 -24.56 7.91 -13.55
CA ASP A 245 -24.60 7.33 -14.88
C ASP A 245 -23.49 6.29 -15.02
N VAL A 246 -23.87 5.02 -15.05
CA VAL A 246 -22.98 3.90 -15.41
C VAL A 246 -23.29 3.58 -16.86
N PRO A 247 -22.39 3.82 -17.83
CA PRO A 247 -22.64 3.45 -19.20
C PRO A 247 -22.71 1.91 -19.29
N ALA A 248 -23.90 1.41 -19.62
CA ALA A 248 -24.12 0.04 -20.01
C ALA A 248 -23.31 -0.25 -21.28
N VAL A 249 -22.23 -0.99 -21.14
CA VAL A 249 -21.52 -1.59 -22.27
C VAL A 249 -22.36 -2.77 -22.74
N SER A 250 -23.16 -2.56 -23.80
CA SER A 250 -23.78 -3.64 -24.56
C SER A 250 -22.69 -4.45 -25.24
N MET A 251 -22.56 -5.72 -24.86
CA MET A 251 -21.80 -6.71 -25.61
C MET A 251 -22.65 -7.17 -26.79
N ASP A 252 -22.27 -6.73 -27.99
CA ASP A 252 -22.74 -7.33 -29.23
C ASP A 252 -22.00 -8.65 -29.44
N ILE A 253 -22.72 -9.77 -29.28
CA ILE A 253 -22.28 -11.10 -29.70
C ILE A 253 -23.07 -11.40 -30.96
N SER A 254 -22.43 -11.22 -32.12
CA SER A 254 -22.89 -11.79 -33.38
C SER A 254 -22.41 -13.23 -33.48
N VAL A 255 -23.36 -14.15 -33.64
CA VAL A 255 -23.15 -15.54 -34.09
C VAL A 255 -23.13 -15.57 -35.61
#